data_AF-A0A8S0H3Y3-F1
#
_entry.id   AF-A0A8S0H3Y3-F1
#
_cell.length_a   1.000
_cell.length_b   1.000
_cell.length_c   1.000
_cell.angle_alpha   90.00
_cell.angle_beta   90.00
_cell.angle_gamma   90.00
#
_symmetry.space_group_name_H-M   'P 1'
#
loop_
_entity.id
_entity.type
_entity.pdbx_description
1 polymer ?
#
loop_
_entity_poly.entity_id
_entity_poly.type
_entity_poly.pdbx_seq_one_letter_code
_entity_poly.pdbx_strand_id
1 'polypeptide(L)'
;MAKHCKVVQSGQGADELFAGYHWYPQVDGASDPYAAYRAAFFDRSYDDYAATVQPQWLTANDAAGDFVREHFAQPGADAAVDKALRLDSTVMLVDDPVKRVDNMTMAWGLEARTPFLDYRLVELSARVPARFKLPDGGKQVLKEAARLVIPSEVIDRKKGYFPVPGLKHLQGATLDWVRELLLDPSQDRGLFKPAMLDRLLTDPQGQLTPLRGSKLWQLAALNLWLSEQGI
;
A
#
# COMPACT_ATOMS: atom_id res chain seq x y z
N MET A 1 19.03 18.23 5.85
CA MET A 1 17.75 18.80 6.32
C MET A 1 17.66 18.84 7.85
N ALA A 2 17.71 17.70 8.55
CA ALA A 2 17.56 17.62 10.02
C ALA A 2 18.56 18.44 10.87
N LYS A 3 19.71 18.80 10.31
CA LYS A 3 20.69 19.71 10.94
C LYS A 3 20.20 21.16 11.07
N HIS A 4 19.27 21.57 10.22
CA HIS A 4 18.81 22.97 10.11
C HIS A 4 17.28 23.12 10.21
N CYS A 5 16.53 22.04 10.00
CA CYS A 5 15.08 22.00 10.07
C CYS A 5 14.67 20.81 10.94
N LYS A 6 13.83 21.06 11.95
CA LYS A 6 13.37 20.03 12.90
C LYS A 6 11.96 19.55 12.66
N VAL A 7 11.17 20.32 11.92
CA VAL A 7 9.76 20.02 11.64
C VAL A 7 9.50 20.19 10.15
N VAL A 8 8.85 19.21 9.54
CA VAL A 8 8.44 19.23 8.13
C VAL A 8 6.96 18.95 8.00
N GLN A 9 6.37 19.42 6.90
CA GLN A 9 5.01 19.05 6.53
C GLN A 9 5.04 17.93 5.50
N SER A 10 4.15 16.98 5.68
CA SER A 10 3.95 15.84 4.80
C SER A 10 2.52 15.85 4.27
N GLY A 11 2.36 15.49 3.00
CA GLY A 11 1.06 15.41 2.33
C GLY A 11 0.26 14.14 2.61
N GLN A 12 0.68 13.29 3.58
CA GLN A 12 -0.04 12.06 3.89
C GLN A 12 -1.47 12.33 4.33
N GLY A 13 -2.40 11.48 3.91
CA GLY A 13 -3.83 11.65 4.14
C GLY A 13 -4.59 12.26 2.97
N ALA A 14 -3.92 12.97 2.05
CA ALA A 14 -4.61 13.60 0.94
C ALA A 14 -5.22 12.58 -0.05
N ASP A 15 -4.49 11.50 -0.36
CA ASP A 15 -4.97 10.47 -1.30
C ASP A 15 -6.07 9.60 -0.64
N GLU A 16 -5.93 9.26 0.65
CA GLU A 16 -6.86 8.43 1.41
C GLU A 16 -8.17 9.15 1.73
N LEU A 17 -8.10 10.44 2.10
CA LEU A 17 -9.30 11.20 2.46
C LEU A 17 -10.06 11.67 1.22
N PHE A 18 -9.35 12.07 0.15
CA PHE A 18 -9.95 12.71 -1.02
C PHE A 18 -9.92 11.84 -2.28
N ALA A 19 -9.87 10.50 -2.12
CA ALA A 19 -9.97 9.53 -3.20
C ALA A 19 -8.90 9.69 -4.31
N GLY A 20 -7.65 9.93 -3.93
CA GLY A 20 -6.54 10.18 -4.85
C GLY A 20 -5.79 8.95 -5.39
N TYR A 21 -6.22 7.75 -4.99
CA TYR A 21 -5.70 6.50 -5.53
C TYR A 21 -6.50 5.99 -6.73
N HIS A 22 -5.80 5.31 -7.63
CA HIS A 22 -6.35 4.83 -8.90
C HIS A 22 -7.37 3.69 -8.76
N TRP A 23 -7.50 3.07 -7.58
CA TRP A 23 -8.49 2.02 -7.33
C TRP A 23 -9.87 2.59 -6.99
N TYR A 24 -10.00 3.78 -6.40
CA TYR A 24 -11.32 4.30 -6.01
C TYR A 24 -12.31 4.43 -7.17
N PRO A 25 -11.92 4.95 -8.36
CA PRO A 25 -12.82 4.99 -9.51
C PRO A 25 -13.26 3.61 -10.01
N GLN A 26 -12.49 2.56 -9.73
CA GLN A 26 -12.82 1.18 -10.13
C GLN A 26 -13.84 0.54 -9.17
N VAL A 27 -13.93 1.05 -7.94
CA VAL A 27 -14.88 0.58 -6.92
C VAL A 27 -16.18 1.36 -6.97
N ASP A 28 -16.14 2.62 -7.41
CA ASP A 28 -17.32 3.48 -7.46
C ASP A 28 -18.43 2.88 -8.33
N GLY A 29 -19.67 2.90 -7.80
CA GLY A 29 -20.84 2.33 -8.47
C GLY A 29 -20.84 0.80 -8.65
N ALA A 30 -19.83 0.06 -8.17
CA ALA A 30 -19.79 -1.40 -8.31
C ALA A 30 -20.93 -2.08 -7.54
N SER A 31 -21.59 -3.04 -8.18
CA SER A 31 -22.64 -3.87 -7.54
C SER A 31 -22.08 -4.79 -6.47
N ASP A 32 -20.85 -5.26 -6.64
CA ASP A 32 -20.05 -5.95 -5.64
C ASP A 32 -18.79 -5.11 -5.31
N PRO A 33 -18.87 -4.21 -4.31
CA PRO A 33 -17.75 -3.36 -3.93
C PRO A 33 -16.53 -4.15 -3.47
N TYR A 34 -16.73 -5.30 -2.80
CA TYR A 34 -15.62 -6.13 -2.32
C TYR A 34 -14.84 -6.71 -3.50
N ALA A 35 -15.54 -7.31 -4.47
CA ALA A 35 -14.88 -7.87 -5.64
C ALA A 35 -14.13 -6.81 -6.45
N ALA A 36 -14.73 -5.63 -6.63
CA ALA A 36 -14.10 -4.51 -7.32
C ALA A 36 -12.84 -4.03 -6.59
N TYR A 37 -12.91 -3.84 -5.26
CA TYR A 37 -11.77 -3.44 -4.45
C TYR A 37 -10.66 -4.49 -4.48
N ARG A 38 -11.02 -5.78 -4.35
CA ARG A 38 -10.07 -6.89 -4.44
C ARG A 38 -9.34 -6.88 -5.78
N ALA A 39 -10.05 -6.73 -6.90
CA ALA A 39 -9.43 -6.72 -8.21
C ALA A 39 -8.48 -5.51 -8.41
N ALA A 40 -8.83 -4.36 -7.85
CA ALA A 40 -8.08 -3.12 -8.03
C ALA A 40 -6.89 -2.96 -7.06
N PHE A 41 -6.97 -3.54 -5.85
CA PHE A 41 -6.02 -3.27 -4.77
C PHE A 41 -5.29 -4.51 -4.22
N PHE A 42 -5.80 -5.74 -4.37
CA PHE A 42 -5.11 -6.88 -3.77
C PHE A 42 -3.83 -7.23 -4.54
N ASP A 43 -2.73 -7.34 -3.80
CA ASP A 43 -1.44 -7.66 -4.39
C ASP A 43 -1.24 -9.16 -4.62
N ARG A 44 -1.93 -10.04 -3.87
CA ARG A 44 -1.88 -11.49 -4.06
C ARG A 44 -3.24 -12.12 -3.82
N SER A 45 -3.52 -13.20 -4.54
CA SER A 45 -4.67 -14.06 -4.26
C SER A 45 -4.32 -15.04 -3.14
N TYR A 46 -5.36 -15.61 -2.53
CA TYR A 46 -5.18 -16.70 -1.57
C TYR A 46 -4.48 -17.92 -2.19
N ASP A 47 -4.77 -18.22 -3.46
CA ASP A 47 -4.10 -19.32 -4.17
C ASP A 47 -2.60 -19.06 -4.36
N ASP A 48 -2.19 -17.82 -4.64
CA ASP A 48 -0.77 -17.44 -4.73
C ASP A 48 -0.08 -17.55 -3.37
N TYR A 49 -0.75 -17.10 -2.30
CA TYR A 49 -0.30 -17.30 -0.93
C TYR A 49 -0.11 -18.79 -0.61
N ALA A 50 -1.13 -19.60 -0.89
CA ALA A 50 -1.11 -21.03 -0.63
C ALA A 50 -0.06 -21.78 -1.46
N ALA A 51 0.24 -21.31 -2.67
CA ALA A 51 1.34 -21.83 -3.49
C ALA A 51 2.73 -21.38 -2.99
N THR A 52 2.79 -20.30 -2.19
CA THR A 52 4.04 -19.72 -1.70
C THR A 52 4.51 -20.37 -0.40
N VAL A 53 3.62 -20.54 0.58
CA VAL A 53 4.00 -20.98 1.92
C VAL A 53 3.83 -22.49 2.13
N GLN A 54 4.61 -23.06 3.05
CA GLN A 54 4.50 -24.46 3.44
C GLN A 54 3.15 -24.75 4.13
N PRO A 55 2.62 -26.00 4.06
CA PRO A 55 1.29 -26.34 4.53
C PRO A 55 0.97 -25.95 5.98
N GLN A 56 1.95 -26.02 6.88
CA GLN A 56 1.77 -25.66 8.30
C GLN A 56 1.51 -24.17 8.52
N TRP A 57 1.82 -23.32 7.54
CA TRP A 57 1.56 -21.87 7.59
C TRP A 57 0.28 -21.48 6.84
N LEU A 58 -0.43 -22.43 6.23
CA LEU A 58 -1.71 -22.14 5.59
C LEU A 58 -2.74 -21.76 6.64
N THR A 59 -3.49 -20.69 6.35
CA THR A 59 -4.70 -20.38 7.10
C THR A 59 -5.83 -21.30 6.63
N ALA A 60 -6.91 -21.43 7.41
CA ALA A 60 -8.05 -22.24 6.99
C ALA A 60 -8.83 -21.60 5.81
N ASN A 61 -8.72 -20.28 5.69
CA ASN A 61 -9.51 -19.42 4.81
C ASN A 61 -8.68 -18.24 4.28
N ASP A 62 -9.24 -17.52 3.31
CA ASP A 62 -8.69 -16.25 2.79
C ASP A 62 -8.87 -15.13 3.82
N ALA A 63 -8.02 -15.13 4.84
CA ALA A 63 -8.10 -14.21 5.98
C ALA A 63 -8.06 -12.74 5.55
N ALA A 64 -7.26 -12.40 4.54
CA ALA A 64 -7.20 -11.04 3.99
C ALA A 64 -8.51 -10.67 3.28
N GLY A 65 -9.05 -11.59 2.47
CA GLY A 65 -10.36 -11.41 1.83
C GLY A 65 -11.50 -11.28 2.85
N ASP A 66 -11.50 -12.11 3.90
CA ASP A 66 -12.50 -12.07 4.96
C ASP A 66 -12.42 -10.78 5.78
N PHE A 67 -11.21 -10.32 6.09
CA PHE A 67 -10.98 -9.05 6.77
C PHE A 67 -11.60 -7.88 5.99
N VAL A 68 -11.36 -7.80 4.67
CA VAL A 68 -11.94 -6.73 3.85
C VAL A 68 -13.45 -6.89 3.70
N ARG A 69 -13.96 -8.12 3.53
CA ARG A 69 -15.41 -8.38 3.52
C ARG A 69 -16.10 -7.87 4.79
N GLU A 70 -15.53 -8.18 5.95
CA GLU A 70 -16.06 -7.74 7.25
C GLU A 70 -16.10 -6.21 7.33
N HIS A 71 -15.02 -5.53 6.94
CA HIS A 71 -14.98 -4.07 6.93
C HIS A 71 -16.02 -3.48 5.99
N PHE A 72 -16.20 -4.06 4.79
CA PHE A 72 -17.17 -3.60 3.80
C PHE A 72 -18.64 -3.86 4.20
N ALA A 73 -18.86 -4.78 5.14
CA ALA A 73 -20.17 -5.09 5.71
C ALA A 73 -20.56 -4.16 6.87
N GLN A 74 -19.61 -3.44 7.48
CA GLN A 74 -19.92 -2.48 8.55
C GLN A 74 -20.77 -1.31 8.04
N PRO A 75 -21.71 -0.80 8.85
CA PRO A 75 -22.60 0.30 8.48
C PRO A 75 -21.86 1.65 8.40
N GLY A 76 -22.54 2.68 7.90
CA GLY A 76 -22.01 4.05 7.84
C GLY A 76 -21.27 4.41 6.56
N ALA A 77 -21.25 3.52 5.57
CA ALA A 77 -20.77 3.78 4.22
C ALA A 77 -21.67 3.07 3.20
N ASP A 78 -22.61 3.83 2.62
CA ASP A 78 -23.61 3.28 1.70
C ASP A 78 -23.05 3.10 0.28
N ALA A 79 -22.28 4.08 -0.20
CA ALA A 79 -21.66 4.00 -1.52
C ALA A 79 -20.47 3.02 -1.52
N ALA A 80 -20.28 2.31 -2.62
CA ALA A 80 -19.20 1.35 -2.81
C ALA A 80 -17.82 1.94 -2.51
N VAL A 81 -17.55 3.14 -3.03
CA VAL A 81 -16.28 3.85 -2.83
C VAL A 81 -16.10 4.34 -1.39
N ASP A 82 -17.17 4.69 -0.68
CA ASP A 82 -17.07 5.13 0.73
C ASP A 82 -16.65 3.98 1.64
N LYS A 83 -16.98 2.73 1.29
CA LYS A 83 -16.48 1.53 1.99
C LYS A 83 -14.97 1.38 1.85
N ALA A 84 -14.46 1.58 0.63
CA ALA A 84 -13.02 1.56 0.37
C ALA A 84 -12.30 2.72 1.08
N LEU A 85 -12.82 3.95 0.97
CA LEU A 85 -12.26 5.13 1.65
C LEU A 85 -12.21 4.94 3.18
N ARG A 86 -13.27 4.37 3.76
CA ARG A 86 -13.30 4.07 5.20
C ARG A 86 -12.22 3.08 5.59
N LEU A 87 -12.17 1.91 4.94
CA LEU A 87 -11.14 0.90 5.19
C LEU A 87 -9.73 1.50 5.06
N ASP A 88 -9.50 2.24 3.97
CA ASP A 88 -8.21 2.83 3.67
C ASP A 88 -7.79 3.86 4.71
N SER A 89 -8.71 4.71 5.17
CA SER A 89 -8.44 5.73 6.18
C SER A 89 -8.24 5.19 7.60
N THR A 90 -8.86 4.05 7.93
CA THR A 90 -8.82 3.49 9.30
C THR A 90 -7.85 2.33 9.48
N VAL A 91 -7.44 1.68 8.39
CA VAL A 91 -6.53 0.52 8.43
C VAL A 91 -5.27 0.81 7.62
N MET A 92 -5.38 0.93 6.30
CA MET A 92 -4.21 1.06 5.43
C MET A 92 -3.37 2.29 5.77
N LEU A 93 -3.99 3.46 5.91
CA LEU A 93 -3.34 4.74 6.21
C LEU A 93 -2.49 4.65 7.49
N VAL A 94 -3.04 3.99 8.51
CA VAL A 94 -2.46 3.88 9.85
C VAL A 94 -1.16 3.05 9.79
N ASP A 95 -1.20 1.89 9.13
CA ASP A 95 -0.11 0.93 9.16
C ASP A 95 0.91 1.03 8.00
N ASP A 96 0.60 1.78 6.93
CA ASP A 96 1.54 1.98 5.82
C ASP A 96 2.04 3.43 5.69
N PRO A 97 1.35 4.36 5.01
CA PRO A 97 1.93 5.65 4.64
C PRO A 97 2.29 6.54 5.83
N VAL A 98 1.48 6.56 6.90
CA VAL A 98 1.75 7.37 8.10
C VAL A 98 2.91 6.77 8.89
N LYS A 99 2.84 5.46 9.19
CA LYS A 99 3.90 4.74 9.90
C LYS A 99 5.25 4.85 9.18
N ARG A 100 5.26 4.74 7.85
CA ARG A 100 6.48 4.90 7.04
C ARG A 100 7.06 6.30 7.17
N VAL A 101 6.24 7.35 7.03
CA VAL A 101 6.72 8.74 7.18
C VAL A 101 7.26 8.99 8.57
N ASP A 102 6.54 8.56 9.60
CA ASP A 102 6.94 8.75 11.00
C ASP A 102 8.28 8.04 11.28
N ASN A 103 8.35 6.72 11.08
CA ASN A 103 9.56 5.93 11.33
C ASN A 103 10.77 6.46 10.57
N MET A 104 10.61 6.78 9.28
CA MET A 104 11.74 7.23 8.45
C MET A 104 12.23 8.62 8.84
N THR A 105 11.34 9.53 9.24
CA THR A 105 11.74 10.90 9.61
C THR A 105 12.28 10.94 11.03
N MET A 106 11.66 10.23 11.96
CA MET A 106 12.08 10.13 13.35
C MET A 106 13.43 9.43 13.52
N ALA A 107 13.78 8.46 12.66
CA ALA A 107 15.12 7.87 12.60
C ALA A 107 16.25 8.90 12.39
N TRP A 108 15.91 10.11 11.89
CA TRP A 108 16.85 11.21 11.68
C TRP A 108 16.55 12.44 12.54
N GLY A 109 15.72 12.29 13.59
CA GLY A 109 15.34 13.38 14.50
C GLY A 109 14.59 14.51 13.79
N LEU A 110 13.74 14.16 12.82
CA LEU A 110 12.90 15.07 12.05
C LEU A 110 11.43 14.77 12.34
N GLU A 111 10.69 15.75 12.84
CA GLU A 111 9.26 15.61 13.11
C GLU A 111 8.46 15.90 11.83
N ALA A 112 7.74 14.90 11.30
CA ALA A 112 6.83 15.08 10.18
C ALA A 112 5.39 15.32 10.67
N ARG A 113 4.82 16.48 10.32
CA ARG A 113 3.41 16.79 10.57
C ARG A 113 2.57 16.50 9.34
N THR A 114 1.35 16.00 9.54
CA THR A 114 0.42 15.59 8.48
C THR A 114 -0.88 16.41 8.57
N PRO A 115 -0.89 17.68 8.09
CA PRO A 115 -2.04 18.57 8.25
C PRO A 115 -3.35 18.04 7.67
N PHE A 116 -3.28 17.17 6.65
CA PHE A 116 -4.46 16.53 6.10
C PHE A 116 -5.17 15.60 7.09
N LEU A 117 -4.46 15.11 8.09
CA LEU A 117 -4.98 14.21 9.13
C LEU A 117 -5.48 14.96 10.37
N ASP A 118 -5.61 16.28 10.32
CA ASP A 118 -6.37 17.01 11.34
C ASP A 118 -7.81 16.45 11.38
N TYR A 119 -8.28 16.10 12.59
CA TYR A 119 -9.57 15.43 12.76
C TYR A 119 -10.73 16.21 12.13
N ARG A 120 -10.67 17.55 12.11
CA ARG A 120 -11.72 18.38 11.50
C ARG A 120 -11.76 18.21 9.99
N LEU A 121 -10.60 18.06 9.35
CA LEU A 121 -10.51 17.81 7.92
C LEU A 121 -10.92 16.37 7.58
N VAL A 122 -10.54 15.40 8.42
CA VAL A 122 -10.99 14.01 8.29
C VAL A 122 -12.51 13.93 8.36
N GLU A 123 -13.13 14.51 9.39
CA GLU A 123 -14.58 14.57 9.57
C GLU A 123 -15.30 15.33 8.45
N LEU A 124 -14.70 16.43 7.96
CA LEU A 124 -15.22 17.14 6.79
C LEU A 124 -15.18 16.24 5.56
N SER A 125 -14.04 15.62 5.29
CA SER A 125 -13.86 14.76 4.12
C SER A 125 -14.81 13.57 4.13
N ALA A 126 -15.02 12.93 5.29
CA ALA A 126 -15.98 11.83 5.44
C ALA A 126 -17.42 12.23 5.08
N ARG A 127 -17.79 13.50 5.21
CA ARG A 127 -19.11 14.04 4.83
C ARG A 127 -19.20 14.50 3.38
N VAL A 128 -18.08 14.66 2.68
CA VAL A 128 -18.09 15.08 1.27
C VAL A 128 -18.48 13.89 0.38
N PRO A 129 -19.57 13.99 -0.40
CA PRO A 129 -19.96 12.93 -1.33
C PRO A 129 -18.84 12.58 -2.32
N ALA A 130 -18.63 11.29 -2.58
CA ALA A 130 -17.54 10.81 -3.43
C ALA A 130 -17.52 11.41 -4.85
N ARG A 131 -18.68 11.79 -5.40
CA ARG A 131 -18.80 12.51 -6.69
C ARG A 131 -18.01 13.82 -6.75
N PHE A 132 -17.69 14.44 -5.62
CA PHE A 132 -16.84 15.63 -5.55
C PHE A 132 -15.36 15.30 -5.34
N LYS A 133 -15.03 14.05 -5.00
CA LYS A 133 -13.65 13.58 -4.80
C LYS A 133 -13.10 12.96 -6.09
N LEU A 134 -13.88 12.12 -6.75
CA LEU A 134 -13.44 11.23 -7.83
C LEU A 134 -13.11 11.83 -9.21
N PRO A 135 -13.72 12.94 -9.67
CA PRO A 135 -13.42 13.48 -11.00
C PRO A 135 -11.92 13.71 -11.24
N ASP A 136 -11.51 13.66 -12.50
CA ASP A 136 -10.13 13.89 -12.96
C ASP A 136 -9.06 13.07 -12.20
N GLY A 137 -9.38 11.80 -11.92
CA GLY A 137 -8.47 10.86 -11.27
C GLY A 137 -8.30 11.08 -9.77
N GLY A 138 -9.28 11.72 -9.13
CA GLY A 138 -9.33 11.87 -7.68
C GLY A 138 -8.88 13.22 -7.16
N LYS A 139 -9.16 13.46 -5.88
CA LYS A 139 -8.88 14.70 -5.14
C LYS A 139 -9.51 15.95 -5.72
N GLN A 140 -10.61 15.85 -6.47
CA GLN A 140 -11.12 17.01 -7.21
C GLN A 140 -11.47 18.19 -6.31
N VAL A 141 -12.31 17.99 -5.29
CA VAL A 141 -12.67 19.05 -4.34
C VAL A 141 -11.44 19.68 -3.67
N LEU A 142 -10.40 18.88 -3.40
CA LEU A 142 -9.15 19.37 -2.82
C LEU A 142 -8.36 20.18 -3.85
N LYS A 143 -8.27 19.73 -5.11
CA LYS A 143 -7.63 20.46 -6.20
C LYS A 143 -8.33 21.79 -6.45
N GLU A 144 -9.66 21.82 -6.52
CA GLU A 144 -10.44 23.06 -6.68
C GLU A 144 -10.17 24.05 -5.55
N ALA A 145 -10.20 23.58 -4.29
CA ALA A 145 -9.86 24.42 -3.15
C ALA A 145 -8.41 24.93 -3.21
N ALA A 146 -7.46 24.08 -3.62
CA ALA A 146 -6.05 24.44 -3.72
C ALA A 146 -5.75 25.46 -4.83
N ARG A 147 -6.49 25.45 -5.94
CA ARG A 147 -6.35 26.45 -7.03
C ARG A 147 -6.67 27.88 -6.60
N LEU A 148 -7.35 28.06 -5.45
CA LEU A 148 -7.60 29.38 -4.88
C LEU A 148 -6.36 30.01 -4.23
N VAL A 149 -5.35 29.20 -3.90
CA VAL A 149 -4.17 29.64 -3.11
C VAL A 149 -2.83 29.23 -3.72
N ILE A 150 -2.81 28.31 -4.67
CA ILE A 150 -1.61 27.80 -5.35
C ILE A 150 -1.84 27.91 -6.87
N PRO A 151 -0.82 28.28 -7.67
CA PRO A 151 -0.93 28.31 -9.12
C PRO A 151 -1.41 26.97 -9.70
N SER A 152 -2.37 27.02 -10.63
CA SER A 152 -2.97 25.81 -11.23
C SER A 152 -1.92 24.90 -11.88
N GLU A 153 -0.84 25.45 -12.43
CA GLU A 153 0.27 24.68 -13.01
C GLU A 153 0.92 23.70 -12.01
N VAL A 154 0.94 24.04 -10.71
CA VAL A 154 1.45 23.15 -9.65
C VAL A 154 0.45 22.04 -9.35
N ILE A 155 -0.84 22.37 -9.35
CA ILE A 155 -1.94 21.44 -9.06
C ILE A 155 -2.15 20.44 -10.20
N ASP A 156 -2.08 20.92 -11.45
CA ASP A 156 -2.38 20.17 -12.66
C ASP A 156 -1.13 19.42 -13.20
N ARG A 157 0.01 19.55 -12.52
CA ARG A 157 1.23 18.81 -12.84
C ARG A 157 0.95 17.30 -12.77
N LYS A 158 1.39 16.57 -13.81
CA LYS A 158 1.31 15.10 -13.85
C LYS A 158 1.95 14.48 -12.60
N LYS A 159 1.23 13.57 -11.94
CA LYS A 159 1.71 12.84 -10.75
C LYS A 159 3.04 12.16 -11.08
N GLY A 160 4.11 12.61 -10.44
CA GLY A 160 5.42 11.97 -10.50
C GLY A 160 5.41 10.75 -9.58
N TYR A 161 5.52 9.56 -10.15
CA TYR A 161 5.70 8.35 -9.37
C TYR A 161 7.17 8.27 -8.92
N PHE A 162 7.41 7.86 -7.67
CA PHE A 162 8.75 7.54 -7.16
C PHE A 162 8.89 6.01 -7.12
N PRO A 163 9.15 5.35 -8.26
CA PRO A 163 9.43 3.93 -8.22
C PRO A 163 10.72 3.68 -7.45
N VAL A 164 10.86 2.49 -6.88
CA VAL A 164 12.15 1.94 -6.48
C VAL A 164 12.48 0.80 -7.46
N PRO A 165 12.95 1.09 -8.69
CA PRO A 165 13.08 0.08 -9.74
C PRO A 165 13.97 -1.10 -9.33
N GLY A 166 14.98 -0.84 -8.51
CA GLY A 166 15.90 -1.86 -8.02
C GLY A 166 15.24 -2.96 -7.19
N LEU A 167 14.08 -2.69 -6.56
CA LEU A 167 13.32 -3.69 -5.80
C LEU A 167 12.22 -4.37 -6.63
N LYS A 168 11.82 -3.75 -7.74
CA LYS A 168 10.87 -4.32 -8.69
C LYS A 168 11.54 -5.25 -9.69
N HIS A 169 12.72 -4.86 -10.15
CA HIS A 169 13.50 -5.57 -11.15
C HIS A 169 14.85 -5.95 -10.55
N LEU A 170 14.86 -7.01 -9.74
CA LEU A 170 16.07 -7.50 -9.07
C LEU A 170 17.10 -8.02 -10.09
N GLN A 171 18.29 -7.44 -10.08
CA GLN A 171 19.37 -7.78 -11.01
C GLN A 171 20.75 -7.53 -10.38
N GLY A 172 21.78 -8.19 -10.93
CA GLY A 172 23.16 -8.09 -10.44
C GLY A 172 23.28 -8.35 -8.94
N ALA A 173 24.09 -7.53 -8.26
CA ALA A 173 24.38 -7.68 -6.83
C ALA A 173 23.13 -7.73 -5.94
N THR A 174 22.05 -7.01 -6.28
CA THR A 174 20.80 -7.05 -5.49
C THR A 174 20.10 -8.41 -5.60
N LEU A 175 20.09 -9.01 -6.79
CA LEU A 175 19.52 -10.34 -6.99
C LEU A 175 20.37 -11.41 -6.30
N ASP A 176 21.69 -11.29 -6.39
CA ASP A 176 22.60 -12.24 -5.75
C ASP A 176 22.46 -12.20 -4.23
N TRP A 177 22.39 -11.01 -3.63
CA TRP A 177 22.11 -10.86 -2.20
C TRP A 177 20.75 -11.44 -1.78
N VAL A 178 19.70 -11.20 -2.57
CA VAL A 178 18.36 -11.78 -2.31
C VAL A 178 18.39 -13.30 -2.40
N ARG A 179 19.14 -13.87 -3.37
CA ARG A 179 19.32 -15.31 -3.52
C ARG A 179 20.03 -15.89 -2.30
N GLU A 180 21.14 -15.29 -1.87
CA GLU A 180 21.89 -15.72 -0.68
C GLU A 180 20.99 -15.71 0.56
N LEU A 181 20.27 -14.61 0.78
CA LEU A 181 19.38 -14.46 1.92
C LEU A 181 18.27 -15.53 1.97
N LEU A 182 17.67 -15.86 0.82
CA LEU A 182 16.56 -16.82 0.74
C LEU A 182 17.01 -18.28 0.74
N LEU A 183 18.25 -18.56 0.35
CA LEU A 183 18.78 -19.93 0.26
C LEU A 183 19.73 -20.29 1.42
N ASP A 184 20.01 -19.36 2.33
CA ASP A 184 20.81 -19.63 3.53
C ASP A 184 20.10 -20.66 4.43
N PRO A 185 20.64 -21.87 4.60
CA PRO A 185 20.02 -22.90 5.43
C PRO A 185 19.93 -22.52 6.90
N SER A 186 20.77 -21.60 7.38
CA SER A 186 20.69 -21.09 8.75
C SER A 186 19.48 -20.19 8.99
N GLN A 187 18.87 -19.69 7.93
CA GLN A 187 17.67 -18.85 7.93
C GLN A 187 16.42 -19.61 7.49
N ASP A 188 16.52 -20.91 7.18
CA ASP A 188 15.37 -21.70 6.77
C ASP A 188 14.44 -21.98 7.96
N ARG A 189 13.28 -21.33 7.90
CA ARG A 189 12.18 -21.44 8.88
C ARG A 189 11.08 -22.40 8.41
N GLY A 190 11.30 -23.08 7.28
CA GLY A 190 10.26 -23.85 6.61
C GLY A 190 9.05 -22.98 6.24
N LEU A 191 9.27 -21.72 5.88
CA LEU A 191 8.19 -20.79 5.51
C LEU A 191 7.75 -20.99 4.08
N PHE A 192 8.70 -20.98 3.15
CA PHE A 192 8.42 -20.99 1.71
C PHE A 192 8.56 -22.39 1.14
N LYS A 193 7.73 -22.72 0.16
CA LYS A 193 7.87 -23.95 -0.62
C LYS A 193 9.11 -23.85 -1.52
N PRO A 194 10.03 -24.83 -1.52
CA PRO A 194 11.21 -24.82 -2.40
C PRO A 194 10.86 -24.58 -3.87
N ALA A 195 9.82 -25.24 -4.37
CA ALA A 195 9.35 -25.06 -5.75
C ALA A 195 8.91 -23.62 -6.08
N MET A 196 8.41 -22.85 -5.11
CA MET A 196 8.10 -21.43 -5.32
C MET A 196 9.40 -20.61 -5.41
N LEU A 197 10.35 -20.86 -4.50
CA LEU A 197 11.66 -20.18 -4.54
C LEU A 197 12.38 -20.46 -5.85
N ASP A 198 12.45 -21.71 -6.28
CA ASP A 198 13.08 -22.11 -7.54
C ASP A 198 12.44 -21.41 -8.75
N ARG A 199 11.10 -21.35 -8.78
CA ARG A 199 10.35 -20.65 -9.84
C ARG A 199 10.69 -19.16 -9.87
N LEU A 200 10.67 -18.49 -8.71
CA LEU A 200 10.95 -17.05 -8.63
C LEU A 200 12.42 -16.71 -8.91
N LEU A 201 13.36 -17.59 -8.55
CA LEU A 201 14.78 -17.38 -8.80
C LEU A 201 15.20 -17.71 -10.24
N THR A 202 14.49 -18.63 -10.90
CA THR A 202 14.70 -18.95 -12.33
C THR A 202 14.20 -17.84 -13.25
N ASP A 203 13.11 -17.17 -12.86
CA ASP A 203 12.57 -16.01 -13.57
C ASP A 203 12.27 -14.84 -12.60
N PRO A 204 13.31 -14.12 -12.12
CA PRO A 204 13.18 -13.03 -11.14
C PRO A 204 12.38 -11.82 -11.63
N GLN A 205 12.16 -11.72 -12.95
CA GLN A 205 11.58 -10.56 -13.61
C GLN A 205 10.17 -10.82 -14.14
N GLY A 206 9.84 -12.06 -14.50
CA GLY A 206 8.57 -12.41 -15.14
C GLY A 206 7.42 -12.73 -14.18
N GLN A 207 7.67 -12.78 -12.87
CA GLN A 207 6.66 -13.11 -11.86
C GLN A 207 6.29 -11.92 -10.95
N LEU A 208 5.84 -10.82 -11.56
CA LEU A 208 5.31 -9.67 -10.81
C LEU A 208 3.90 -9.94 -10.26
N THR A 209 3.53 -9.24 -9.20
CA THR A 209 2.17 -9.23 -8.65
C THR A 209 1.21 -8.42 -9.54
N PRO A 210 -0.12 -8.55 -9.36
CA PRO A 210 -1.12 -7.64 -9.94
C PRO A 210 -0.77 -6.15 -9.81
N LEU A 211 -0.25 -5.68 -8.66
CA LEU A 211 0.18 -4.29 -8.47
C LEU A 211 1.61 -4.03 -8.99
N ARG A 212 2.19 -4.99 -9.70
CA ARG A 212 3.50 -4.94 -10.34
C ARG A 212 4.68 -4.87 -9.35
N GLY A 213 4.53 -5.43 -8.15
CA GLY A 213 5.60 -5.65 -7.18
C GLY A 213 6.39 -6.93 -7.47
N SER A 214 7.64 -6.99 -7.02
CA SER A 214 8.45 -8.21 -7.12
C SER A 214 8.06 -9.18 -6.02
N LYS A 215 7.55 -10.36 -6.41
CA LYS A 215 7.24 -11.42 -5.44
C LYS A 215 8.48 -11.88 -4.70
N LEU A 216 9.59 -12.01 -5.42
CA LEU A 216 10.88 -12.43 -4.87
C LEU A 216 11.38 -11.44 -3.80
N TRP A 217 11.28 -10.14 -4.07
CA TRP A 217 11.61 -9.11 -3.08
C TRP A 217 10.74 -9.21 -1.82
N GLN A 218 9.44 -9.46 -1.96
CA GLN A 218 8.55 -9.58 -0.80
C GLN A 218 8.92 -10.76 0.10
N LEU A 219 9.31 -11.91 -0.49
CA LEU A 219 9.80 -13.06 0.30
C LEU A 219 11.10 -12.72 1.02
N ALA A 220 12.03 -12.07 0.31
CA ALA A 220 13.31 -11.64 0.87
C ALA A 220 13.12 -10.64 2.02
N ALA A 221 12.24 -9.66 1.86
CA ALA A 221 11.94 -8.66 2.87
C ALA A 221 11.34 -9.29 4.14
N LEU A 222 10.42 -10.26 3.99
CA LEU A 222 9.87 -10.99 5.13
C LEU A 222 10.96 -11.81 5.84
N ASN A 223 11.77 -12.55 5.08
CA ASN A 223 12.85 -13.36 5.65
C ASN A 223 13.86 -12.49 6.41
N LEU A 224 14.25 -11.36 5.82
CA LEU A 224 15.14 -10.39 6.46
C LEU A 224 14.55 -9.87 7.76
N TRP A 225 13.28 -9.45 7.73
CA TRP A 225 12.61 -8.92 8.92
C TRP A 225 12.58 -9.93 10.06
N LEU A 226 12.20 -11.19 9.78
CA LEU A 226 12.20 -12.26 10.79
C LEU A 226 13.59 -12.48 11.39
N SER A 227 14.61 -12.48 10.53
CA SER A 227 16.02 -12.64 10.93
C SER A 227 16.49 -11.52 11.86
N GLU A 228 16.19 -10.27 11.52
CA GLU A 228 16.50 -9.09 12.34
C GLU A 228 15.74 -9.08 13.68
N GLN A 229 14.55 -9.69 13.74
CA GLN A 229 13.79 -9.83 14.99
C GLN A 229 14.20 -11.05 15.83
N GLY A 230 15.09 -11.92 15.34
CA GLY A 230 15.46 -13.16 16.02
C GLY A 230 14.31 -14.17 16.14
N ILE A 231 13.37 -14.11 15.19
CA ILE A 231 12.24 -15.06 15.01
C ILE A 231 12.64 -16.05 13.92
#